data_AF-A0ABD0JA81-F1
#
_entry.id   AF-A0ABD0JA81-F1
#
_cell.length_a   1.000
_cell.length_b   1.000
_cell.length_c   1.000
_cell.angle_alpha   90.00
_cell.angle_beta   90.00
_cell.angle_gamma   90.00
#
_symmetry.space_group_name_H-M   'P 1'
#
loop_
_entity.id
_entity.type
_entity.pdbx_description
1 polymer ?
#
loop_
_entity_poly.entity_id
_entity_poly.type
_entity_poly.pdbx_seq_one_letter_code
_entity_poly.pdbx_strand_id
1 'polypeptide(L)'
;KPASPHLYHFHWLNGPTNHRRGLFNFTLFLTRFPSLALLVLLVALCTTVANGAPCTNILPGLERQARGVDITKLDLIPIDPVQSGGGFMSQVLQHTCDNGATRTIGDVTYAVPDNVRTMNTIPSGSVAASALVLKTSNEVRKSFSVNAGVDVTTAKFGFSSSFSYSKAQTTLLKNERKVSTVSAAFSSRRVDLVPENELVLDQRAQAAINALPARFADDRAAYENFFRQYGTHYIQEAKFGGIMSIYMETESQYFEKTTTEAVSAQASATFGSILTVKGGYSSSTTNIDSKFTSATTNTIR
;
A
#
# COMPACT_ATOMS: atom_id res chain seq x y z
N LYS A 1 -4.79 25.30 -4.75
CA LYS A 1 -4.27 24.24 -3.84
C LYS A 1 -4.00 23.01 -4.69
N PRO A 2 -2.76 22.50 -4.77
CA PRO A 2 -2.52 21.25 -5.50
C PRO A 2 -3.27 20.10 -4.79
N ALA A 3 -3.90 19.23 -5.56
CA ALA A 3 -4.54 18.02 -5.04
C ALA A 3 -3.49 17.16 -4.32
N SER A 4 -3.84 16.65 -3.14
CA SER A 4 -2.95 15.81 -2.34
C SER A 4 -2.70 14.48 -3.07
N PRO A 5 -1.45 13.98 -3.16
CA PRO A 5 -1.17 12.71 -3.84
C PRO A 5 -1.88 11.52 -3.18
N HIS A 6 -1.88 10.39 -3.89
CA HIS A 6 -2.39 9.11 -3.41
C HIS A 6 -1.81 8.79 -2.04
N LEU A 7 -2.70 8.50 -1.09
CA LEU A 7 -2.35 8.32 0.31
C LEU A 7 -2.81 6.92 0.67
N TYR A 8 -1.90 6.11 1.20
CA TYR A 8 -2.20 4.86 1.87
C TYR A 8 -1.85 5.06 3.33
N HIS A 9 -2.60 4.50 4.28
CA HIS A 9 -2.17 4.53 5.67
C HIS A 9 -1.69 3.14 6.07
N PHE A 10 -0.45 3.06 6.53
CA PHE A 10 0.15 1.83 7.02
C PHE A 10 0.11 1.79 8.53
N HIS A 11 -0.21 0.60 9.05
CA HIS A 11 -0.14 0.29 10.47
C HIS A 11 0.88 -0.82 10.70
N TRP A 12 1.50 -0.80 11.88
CA TRP A 12 2.43 -1.84 12.31
C TRP A 12 1.65 -3.10 12.68
N LEU A 13 2.18 -4.27 12.32
CA LEU A 13 1.73 -5.53 12.90
C LEU A 13 2.19 -5.58 14.36
N ASN A 14 1.45 -4.94 15.25
CA ASN A 14 1.67 -5.08 16.67
C ASN A 14 1.27 -6.50 17.07
N GLY A 15 2.23 -7.28 17.55
CA GLY A 15 1.93 -8.52 18.27
C GLY A 15 1.01 -8.22 19.47
N PRO A 16 0.19 -9.19 19.92
CA PRO A 16 -0.80 -8.95 20.95
C PRO A 16 -0.15 -8.33 22.19
N THR A 17 -0.46 -7.07 22.47
CA THR A 17 -0.19 -6.46 23.77
C THR A 17 -1.04 -7.24 24.77
N ASN A 18 -0.37 -7.84 25.74
CA ASN A 18 -0.95 -8.71 26.75
C ASN A 18 -1.91 -7.91 27.65
N HIS A 19 -3.13 -7.63 27.17
CA HIS A 19 -4.21 -7.14 27.98
C HIS A 19 -4.79 -8.32 28.79
N ARG A 20 -4.12 -8.61 29.92
CA ARG A 20 -4.76 -9.30 31.05
C ARG A 20 -5.92 -8.42 31.54
N ARG A 21 -7.13 -8.67 31.03
CA ARG A 21 -8.37 -8.15 31.62
C ARG A 21 -8.94 -9.20 32.58
N GLY A 22 -9.06 -8.80 33.85
CA GLY A 22 -10.10 -9.22 34.80
C GLY A 22 -10.21 -10.70 35.13
N LEU A 23 -9.64 -11.09 36.26
CA LEU A 23 -10.08 -12.27 37.01
C LEU A 23 -11.54 -12.08 37.44
N PHE A 24 -12.48 -12.71 36.72
CA PHE A 24 -13.82 -12.99 37.25
C PHE A 24 -13.70 -14.22 38.17
N ASN A 25 -13.71 -13.99 39.48
CA ASN A 25 -13.88 -15.05 40.47
C ASN A 25 -15.32 -15.56 40.40
N PHE A 26 -15.55 -16.66 39.70
CA PHE A 26 -16.79 -17.43 39.80
C PHE A 26 -16.58 -18.54 40.82
N THR A 27 -16.91 -18.27 42.09
CA THR A 27 -16.89 -19.28 43.15
C THR A 27 -18.12 -20.18 42.98
N LEU A 28 -17.98 -21.26 42.21
CA LEU A 28 -19.01 -22.29 42.07
C LEU A 28 -18.91 -23.26 43.25
N PHE A 29 -19.89 -23.23 44.15
CA PHE A 29 -20.07 -24.24 45.20
C PHE A 29 -20.44 -25.58 44.56
N LEU A 30 -19.47 -26.50 44.45
CA LEU A 30 -19.70 -27.89 44.04
C LEU A 30 -19.96 -28.74 45.27
N THR A 31 -21.24 -28.96 45.59
CA THR A 31 -21.65 -30.06 46.46
C THR A 31 -21.59 -31.39 45.68
N ARG A 32 -21.18 -32.43 46.41
CA ARG A 32 -20.76 -33.76 45.93
C ARG A 32 -21.74 -34.42 44.94
N PHE A 33 -21.29 -34.67 43.72
CA PHE A 33 -21.89 -35.66 42.82
C PHE A 33 -20.81 -36.69 42.37
N PRO A 34 -21.17 -37.97 42.22
CA PRO A 34 -20.21 -39.04 41.98
C PRO A 34 -19.64 -39.00 40.56
N SER A 35 -18.33 -39.19 40.53
CA SER A 35 -17.40 -39.25 39.43
C SER A 35 -17.76 -40.26 38.34
N LEU A 36 -18.02 -39.80 37.10
CA LEU A 36 -17.41 -40.30 35.85
C LEU A 36 -18.03 -39.67 34.59
N ALA A 37 -19.23 -39.11 34.66
CA ALA A 37 -19.96 -38.62 33.47
C ALA A 37 -19.59 -37.18 33.03
N LEU A 38 -18.89 -36.40 33.86
CA LEU A 38 -18.62 -34.97 33.60
C LEU A 38 -17.31 -34.70 32.84
N LEU A 39 -16.42 -35.70 32.71
CA LEU A 39 -15.14 -35.54 32.02
C LEU A 39 -15.26 -35.61 30.49
N VAL A 40 -16.37 -36.14 29.96
CA VAL A 40 -16.60 -36.29 28.51
C VAL A 40 -17.20 -35.01 27.88
N LEU A 41 -17.78 -34.10 28.68
CA LEU A 41 -18.43 -32.89 28.14
C LEU A 41 -17.49 -31.66 28.03
N LEU A 42 -16.32 -31.70 28.67
CA LEU A 42 -15.33 -30.59 28.62
C LEU A 42 -14.33 -30.69 27.46
N VAL A 43 -14.33 -31.80 26.70
CA VAL A 43 -13.40 -32.04 25.58
C VAL A 43 -13.94 -31.55 24.23
N ALA A 44 -15.22 -31.13 24.14
CA ALA A 44 -15.87 -30.81 22.87
C ALA A 44 -16.31 -29.33 22.70
N LEU A 45 -15.76 -28.40 23.49
CA LEU A 45 -15.79 -26.97 23.18
C LEU A 45 -14.45 -26.51 22.59
N CYS A 46 -13.90 -27.31 21.66
CA CYS A 46 -13.17 -26.72 20.54
C CYS A 46 -14.21 -25.99 19.69
N THR A 47 -14.57 -24.78 20.10
CA THR A 47 -15.25 -23.81 19.23
C THR A 47 -14.35 -23.64 18.02
N THR A 48 -14.63 -24.37 16.95
CA THR A 48 -14.08 -24.11 15.64
C THR A 48 -14.44 -22.66 15.37
N VAL A 49 -13.46 -21.76 15.44
CA VAL A 49 -13.65 -20.38 15.00
C VAL A 49 -14.10 -20.52 13.57
N ALA A 50 -15.37 -20.24 13.31
CA ALA A 50 -15.94 -20.40 11.98
C ALA A 50 -15.17 -19.44 11.08
N ASN A 51 -14.29 -19.99 10.23
CA ASN A 51 -13.65 -19.21 9.18
C ASN A 51 -14.79 -18.78 8.26
N GLY A 52 -15.09 -17.48 8.24
CA GLY A 52 -16.12 -16.91 7.38
C GLY A 52 -15.91 -17.31 5.92
N ALA A 53 -17.00 -17.32 5.15
CA ALA A 53 -16.94 -17.68 3.75
C ALA A 53 -16.05 -16.68 3.00
N PRO A 54 -15.04 -17.12 2.23
CA PRO A 54 -14.17 -16.21 1.49
C PRO A 54 -15.01 -15.44 0.47
N CYS A 55 -14.77 -14.13 0.37
CA CYS A 55 -15.46 -13.32 -0.61
C CYS A 55 -15.17 -13.77 -2.05
N THR A 56 -16.21 -13.92 -2.85
CA THR A 56 -16.10 -14.07 -4.31
C THR A 56 -16.39 -12.74 -5.00
N ASN A 57 -15.67 -12.41 -6.07
CA ASN A 57 -15.89 -11.20 -6.87
C ASN A 57 -15.75 -9.88 -6.07
N ILE A 58 -14.65 -9.72 -5.34
CA ILE A 58 -14.31 -8.44 -4.69
C ILE A 58 -13.80 -7.42 -5.71
N LEU A 59 -13.79 -6.13 -5.31
CA LEU A 59 -13.22 -5.06 -6.12
C LEU A 59 -11.75 -5.38 -6.50
N PRO A 60 -11.35 -5.29 -7.78
CA PRO A 60 -9.97 -5.55 -8.18
C PRO A 60 -8.97 -4.68 -7.44
N GLY A 61 -7.88 -5.29 -6.98
CA GLY A 61 -6.85 -4.63 -6.18
C GLY A 61 -7.07 -4.78 -4.68
N LEU A 62 -8.30 -5.06 -4.22
CA LEU A 62 -8.59 -5.20 -2.80
C LEU A 62 -7.83 -6.38 -2.18
N GLU A 63 -7.56 -7.42 -2.95
CA GLU A 63 -6.68 -8.52 -2.55
C GLU A 63 -5.27 -8.06 -2.16
N ARG A 64 -4.77 -6.95 -2.73
CA ARG A 64 -3.47 -6.38 -2.34
C ARG A 64 -3.53 -5.68 -0.99
N GLN A 65 -4.67 -5.12 -0.60
CA GLN A 65 -4.85 -4.47 0.69
C GLN A 65 -4.82 -5.49 1.85
N ALA A 66 -5.24 -6.73 1.59
CA ALA A 66 -5.13 -7.84 2.54
C ALA A 66 -3.70 -8.42 2.69
N ARG A 67 -2.75 -8.00 1.85
CA ARG A 67 -1.36 -8.48 1.92
C ARG A 67 -0.55 -7.64 2.88
N GLY A 68 0.40 -8.30 3.53
CA GLY A 68 1.44 -7.58 4.25
C GLY A 68 2.43 -6.94 3.29
N VAL A 69 3.24 -6.03 3.82
CA VAL A 69 4.13 -5.16 3.05
C VAL A 69 5.48 -5.04 3.73
N ASP A 70 6.54 -5.27 2.95
CA ASP A 70 7.90 -4.90 3.33
C ASP A 70 8.16 -3.46 2.92
N ILE A 71 8.07 -2.56 3.89
CA ILE A 71 8.22 -1.12 3.65
C ILE A 71 9.58 -0.76 3.04
N THR A 72 10.62 -1.59 3.23
CA THR A 72 11.95 -1.32 2.65
C THR A 72 11.98 -1.54 1.14
N LYS A 73 11.09 -2.39 0.61
CA LYS A 73 10.98 -2.74 -0.81
C LYS A 73 9.73 -2.16 -1.48
N LEU A 74 8.82 -1.57 -0.70
CA LEU A 74 7.54 -1.07 -1.19
C LEU A 74 7.75 -0.11 -2.37
N ASP A 75 7.05 -0.42 -3.46
CA ASP A 75 7.06 0.39 -4.66
C ASP A 75 5.68 0.30 -5.33
N LEU A 76 4.83 1.27 -5.00
CA LEU A 76 3.44 1.27 -5.46
C LEU A 76 3.30 1.64 -6.93
N ILE A 77 4.29 2.32 -7.52
CA ILE A 77 4.28 2.79 -8.90
C ILE A 77 5.66 2.50 -9.50
N PRO A 78 5.97 1.21 -9.73
CA PRO A 78 7.32 0.83 -10.10
C PRO A 78 7.71 1.33 -11.49
N ILE A 79 8.94 1.85 -11.59
CA ILE A 79 9.55 2.22 -12.87
C ILE A 79 9.71 1.01 -13.77
N ASP A 80 9.81 -0.20 -13.22
CA ASP A 80 9.74 -1.47 -13.96
C ASP A 80 8.93 -2.52 -13.14
N PRO A 81 7.69 -2.83 -13.55
CA PRO A 81 6.85 -3.77 -12.82
C PRO A 81 7.36 -5.22 -12.88
N VAL A 82 8.19 -5.57 -13.87
CA VAL A 82 8.77 -6.92 -13.99
C VAL A 82 9.84 -7.13 -12.92
N GLN A 83 10.61 -6.07 -12.61
CA GLN A 83 11.73 -6.16 -11.68
C GLN A 83 11.38 -5.80 -10.23
N SER A 84 10.36 -4.97 -9.98
CA SER A 84 10.21 -4.35 -8.65
C SER A 84 9.64 -5.24 -7.56
N GLY A 85 8.89 -6.31 -7.89
CA GLY A 85 8.16 -7.14 -6.91
C GLY A 85 7.12 -6.38 -6.04
N GLY A 86 7.06 -5.05 -6.11
CA GLY A 86 6.15 -4.15 -5.40
C GLY A 86 6.28 -4.09 -3.87
N GLY A 87 7.11 -4.93 -3.25
CA GLY A 87 7.23 -5.04 -1.79
C GLY A 87 6.01 -5.69 -1.10
N PHE A 88 5.06 -6.24 -1.85
CA PHE A 88 3.92 -6.97 -1.30
C PHE A 88 4.34 -8.39 -0.89
N MET A 89 3.92 -8.79 0.30
CA MET A 89 4.28 -10.05 0.95
C MET A 89 3.08 -11.02 0.99
N SER A 90 3.11 -12.02 1.85
CA SER A 90 1.99 -12.97 1.99
C SER A 90 0.71 -12.26 2.48
N GLN A 91 -0.44 -12.91 2.27
CA GLN A 91 -1.71 -12.46 2.81
C GLN A 91 -1.65 -12.44 4.35
N VAL A 92 -2.13 -11.35 4.96
CA VAL A 92 -2.17 -11.17 6.41
C VAL A 92 -3.61 -11.06 6.90
N LEU A 93 -4.51 -10.49 6.10
CA LEU A 93 -5.92 -10.32 6.43
C LEU A 93 -6.80 -11.27 5.61
N GLN A 94 -7.87 -11.77 6.20
CA GLN A 94 -8.90 -12.54 5.51
C GLN A 94 -10.02 -11.61 5.06
N HIS A 95 -10.44 -11.69 3.79
CA HIS A 95 -11.67 -11.06 3.32
C HIS A 95 -12.81 -12.09 3.38
N THR A 96 -13.72 -11.92 4.35
CA THR A 96 -14.96 -12.70 4.49
C THR A 96 -16.15 -11.86 4.02
N CYS A 97 -17.21 -12.52 3.56
CA CYS A 97 -18.43 -11.87 3.06
C CYS A 97 -19.69 -12.46 3.68
N ASP A 98 -19.64 -12.76 4.98
CA ASP A 98 -20.74 -13.41 5.69
C ASP A 98 -21.96 -12.48 5.80
N ASN A 99 -21.75 -11.17 5.77
CA ASN A 99 -22.85 -10.19 5.80
C ASN A 99 -23.52 -9.98 4.43
N GLY A 100 -23.00 -10.58 3.35
CA GLY A 100 -23.58 -10.47 2.00
C GLY A 100 -23.58 -9.04 1.43
N ALA A 101 -22.75 -8.14 1.95
CA ALA A 101 -22.68 -6.76 1.49
C ALA A 101 -22.16 -6.68 0.05
N THR A 102 -22.78 -5.84 -0.78
CA THR A 102 -22.39 -5.67 -2.19
C THR A 102 -22.37 -4.19 -2.61
N ARG A 103 -21.64 -3.89 -3.69
CA ARG A 103 -21.55 -2.55 -4.28
C ARG A 103 -21.50 -2.63 -5.80
N THR A 104 -22.42 -1.94 -6.47
CA THR A 104 -22.41 -1.80 -7.94
C THR A 104 -21.54 -0.63 -8.38
N ILE A 105 -20.67 -0.87 -9.36
CA ILE A 105 -19.74 0.08 -9.95
C ILE A 105 -19.79 -0.07 -11.47
N GLY A 106 -20.36 0.92 -12.15
CA GLY A 106 -20.76 0.73 -13.55
C GLY A 106 -21.82 -0.37 -13.63
N ASP A 107 -21.59 -1.37 -14.47
CA ASP A 107 -22.50 -2.51 -14.68
C ASP A 107 -22.11 -3.76 -13.89
N VAL A 108 -21.09 -3.67 -13.02
CA VAL A 108 -20.58 -4.81 -12.25
C VAL A 108 -20.88 -4.64 -10.76
N THR A 109 -21.49 -5.66 -10.16
CA THR A 109 -21.71 -5.75 -8.71
C THR A 109 -20.59 -6.54 -8.05
N TYR A 110 -19.89 -5.90 -7.12
CA TYR A 110 -18.80 -6.49 -6.36
C TYR A 110 -19.24 -6.84 -4.94
N ALA A 111 -18.69 -7.91 -4.37
CA ALA A 111 -18.82 -8.19 -2.95
C ALA A 111 -17.97 -7.19 -2.13
N VAL A 112 -18.50 -6.74 -1.00
CA VAL A 112 -17.82 -5.86 -0.04
C VAL A 112 -17.44 -6.71 1.16
N PRO A 113 -16.13 -6.94 1.41
CA PRO A 113 -15.70 -7.72 2.56
C PRO A 113 -16.16 -7.14 3.90
N ASP A 114 -16.40 -8.01 4.87
CA ASP A 114 -16.86 -7.65 6.22
C ASP A 114 -15.85 -6.75 6.97
N ASN A 115 -14.56 -6.86 6.62
CA ASN A 115 -13.51 -6.01 7.17
C ASN A 115 -13.33 -4.67 6.42
N VAL A 116 -14.19 -4.33 5.46
CA VAL A 116 -14.24 -3.02 4.81
C VAL A 116 -15.28 -2.14 5.50
N ARG A 117 -14.82 -1.06 6.12
CA ARG A 117 -15.67 -0.10 6.82
C ARG A 117 -16.35 0.87 5.85
N THR A 118 -15.57 1.44 4.93
CA THR A 118 -16.05 2.46 4.00
C THR A 118 -15.48 2.25 2.61
N MET A 119 -16.32 2.45 1.60
CA MET A 119 -15.95 2.43 0.17
C MET A 119 -16.53 3.65 -0.53
N ASN A 120 -15.70 4.69 -0.64
CA ASN A 120 -16.12 5.99 -1.15
C ASN A 120 -15.57 6.23 -2.57
N THR A 121 -16.41 6.75 -3.46
CA THR A 121 -15.94 7.26 -4.76
C THR A 121 -15.22 8.59 -4.52
N ILE A 122 -14.00 8.73 -5.02
CA ILE A 122 -13.32 10.03 -5.10
C ILE A 122 -13.65 10.63 -6.47
N PRO A 123 -14.34 11.78 -6.54
CA PRO A 123 -14.67 12.40 -7.82
C PRO A 123 -13.39 12.69 -8.64
N SER A 124 -13.26 12.05 -9.80
CA SER A 124 -12.17 12.33 -10.75
C SER A 124 -12.62 13.42 -11.72
N GLY A 125 -12.60 14.68 -11.26
CA GLY A 125 -13.06 15.84 -12.06
C GLY A 125 -11.95 16.64 -12.74
N SER A 126 -10.69 16.44 -12.36
CA SER A 126 -9.56 17.11 -12.99
C SER A 126 -8.35 16.20 -12.93
N VAL A 127 -7.75 15.94 -14.10
CA VAL A 127 -6.40 15.38 -14.23
C VAL A 127 -5.45 16.40 -13.61
N ALA A 128 -5.30 16.37 -12.29
CA ALA A 128 -4.32 17.18 -11.60
C ALA A 128 -2.95 16.52 -11.80
N ALA A 129 -2.38 16.70 -12.99
CA ALA A 129 -1.02 16.28 -13.26
C ALA A 129 -0.10 17.07 -12.31
N SER A 130 0.57 16.35 -11.40
CA SER A 130 1.54 16.95 -10.49
C SER A 130 2.93 16.55 -10.94
N ALA A 131 3.71 17.55 -11.36
CA ALA A 131 5.11 17.37 -11.71
C ALA A 131 5.99 17.60 -10.48
N LEU A 132 6.72 16.55 -10.10
CA LEU A 132 7.68 16.56 -9.00
C LEU A 132 9.08 16.39 -9.57
N VAL A 133 9.91 17.42 -9.37
CA VAL A 133 11.34 17.36 -9.66
C VAL A 133 12.08 16.87 -8.42
N LEU A 134 12.81 15.78 -8.58
CA LEU A 134 13.57 15.09 -7.54
C LEU A 134 15.07 15.32 -7.80
N LYS A 135 15.70 16.12 -6.94
CA LYS A 135 17.12 16.51 -7.04
C LYS A 135 18.01 15.74 -6.08
N THR A 136 17.43 15.19 -5.01
CA THR A 136 18.17 14.47 -3.96
C THR A 136 17.49 13.14 -3.62
N SER A 137 18.27 12.17 -3.11
CA SER A 137 17.72 10.89 -2.63
C SER A 137 16.68 11.07 -1.52
N ASN A 138 16.80 12.14 -0.71
CA ASN A 138 15.81 12.47 0.32
C ASN A 138 14.46 12.90 -0.29
N GLU A 139 14.47 13.66 -1.39
CA GLU A 139 13.25 14.01 -2.12
C GLU A 139 12.63 12.79 -2.79
N VAL A 140 13.45 11.90 -3.37
CA VAL A 140 12.97 10.60 -3.90
C VAL A 140 12.27 9.82 -2.79
N ARG A 141 12.92 9.62 -1.65
CA ARG A 141 12.33 8.92 -0.50
C ARG A 141 11.04 9.57 -0.02
N LYS A 142 11.03 10.91 0.10
CA LYS A 142 9.85 11.68 0.48
C LYS A 142 8.70 11.47 -0.49
N SER A 143 8.96 11.40 -1.80
CA SER A 143 7.92 11.13 -2.79
C SER A 143 7.29 9.75 -2.61
N PHE A 144 8.09 8.71 -2.34
CA PHE A 144 7.60 7.36 -2.03
C PHE A 144 6.78 7.35 -0.75
N SER A 145 7.23 8.09 0.26
CA SER A 145 6.55 8.20 1.55
C SER A 145 5.18 8.82 1.42
N VAL A 146 5.08 9.90 0.64
CA VAL A 146 3.79 10.56 0.34
C VAL A 146 2.87 9.63 -0.44
N ASN A 147 3.39 8.94 -1.47
CA ASN A 147 2.62 7.98 -2.27
C ASN A 147 2.14 6.79 -1.45
N ALA A 148 2.92 6.35 -0.46
CA ALA A 148 2.57 5.30 0.48
C ALA A 148 1.82 5.84 1.72
N GLY A 149 1.59 7.15 1.84
CA GLY A 149 1.06 7.83 3.02
C GLY A 149 1.63 7.37 4.38
N VAL A 150 2.91 7.01 4.39
CA VAL A 150 3.65 6.76 5.63
C VAL A 150 4.17 8.06 6.21
N ASP A 151 4.26 8.12 7.53
CA ASP A 151 4.81 9.29 8.22
C ASP A 151 6.32 9.44 7.96
N VAL A 152 6.85 10.63 8.24
CA VAL A 152 8.26 10.98 7.98
C VAL A 152 9.23 10.13 8.80
N THR A 153 8.84 9.59 9.96
CA THR A 153 9.73 8.74 10.77
C THR A 153 9.85 7.33 10.18
N THR A 154 8.73 6.72 9.80
CA THR A 154 8.70 5.42 9.09
C THR A 154 9.41 5.51 7.74
N ALA A 155 9.20 6.61 7.03
CA ALA A 155 9.85 6.93 5.77
C ALA A 155 11.37 6.88 5.82
N LYS A 156 12.02 7.25 6.95
CA LYS A 156 13.48 7.34 7.05
C LYS A 156 14.17 6.02 6.71
N PHE A 157 13.54 4.89 7.04
CA PHE A 157 14.07 3.55 6.85
C PHE A 157 13.37 2.76 5.73
N GLY A 158 12.25 3.30 5.21
CA GLY A 158 11.51 2.70 4.11
C GLY A 158 12.17 2.90 2.74
N PHE A 159 11.68 2.13 1.76
CA PHE A 159 11.92 2.23 0.31
C PHE A 159 13.36 2.02 -0.19
N SER A 160 14.33 1.92 0.71
CA SER A 160 15.77 1.87 0.40
C SER A 160 16.18 0.69 -0.49
N SER A 161 15.42 -0.41 -0.43
CA SER A 161 15.64 -1.63 -1.21
C SER A 161 14.66 -1.75 -2.38
N SER A 162 13.84 -0.73 -2.65
CA SER A 162 12.97 -0.72 -3.82
C SER A 162 13.76 -0.46 -5.10
N PHE A 163 13.42 -1.16 -6.18
CA PHE A 163 14.08 -1.01 -7.48
C PHE A 163 14.04 0.44 -7.96
N SER A 164 12.88 1.10 -7.87
CA SER A 164 12.73 2.47 -8.35
C SER A 164 13.52 3.49 -7.54
N TYR A 165 13.65 3.28 -6.22
CA TYR A 165 14.54 4.10 -5.40
C TYR A 165 16.00 3.91 -5.79
N SER A 166 16.47 2.65 -5.93
CA SER A 166 17.85 2.36 -6.34
C SER A 166 18.17 2.91 -7.73
N LYS A 167 17.22 2.83 -8.68
CA LYS A 167 17.35 3.41 -10.01
C LYS A 167 17.46 4.94 -9.92
N ALA A 168 16.54 5.60 -9.23
CA ALA A 168 16.57 7.05 -9.07
C ALA A 168 17.87 7.52 -8.38
N GLN A 169 18.33 6.82 -7.35
CA GLN A 169 19.59 7.12 -6.69
C GLN A 169 20.78 6.97 -7.66
N THR A 170 20.78 5.93 -8.48
CA THR A 170 21.82 5.71 -9.50
C THR A 170 21.81 6.84 -10.53
N THR A 171 20.64 7.22 -11.04
CA THR A 171 20.49 8.34 -11.98
C THR A 171 21.00 9.65 -11.38
N LEU A 172 20.66 9.94 -10.12
CA LEU A 172 21.06 11.18 -9.43
C LEU A 172 22.55 11.25 -9.10
N LEU A 173 23.18 10.12 -8.74
CA LEU A 173 24.57 10.10 -8.25
C LEU A 173 25.61 9.73 -9.31
N LYS A 174 25.24 8.92 -10.31
CA LYS A 174 26.20 8.38 -11.29
C LYS A 174 26.02 8.92 -12.69
N ASN A 175 24.79 9.21 -13.11
CA ASN A 175 24.50 9.53 -14.51
C ASN A 175 24.46 11.03 -14.79
N GLU A 176 24.80 11.87 -13.81
CA GLU A 176 24.68 13.34 -13.90
C GLU A 176 23.31 13.80 -14.42
N ARG A 177 22.24 13.07 -14.04
CA ARG A 177 20.86 13.38 -14.43
C ARG A 177 20.02 13.71 -13.21
N LYS A 178 18.99 14.51 -13.41
CA LYS A 178 17.92 14.76 -12.44
C LYS A 178 16.68 13.98 -12.83
N VAL A 179 15.87 13.67 -11.84
CA VAL A 179 14.66 12.87 -12.03
C VAL A 179 13.46 13.78 -11.91
N SER A 180 12.50 13.64 -12.83
CA SER A 180 11.18 14.25 -12.69
C SER A 180 10.12 13.17 -12.82
N THR A 181 9.04 13.30 -12.05
CA THR A 181 7.88 12.41 -12.17
C THR A 181 6.65 13.25 -12.37
N VAL A 182 5.80 12.88 -13.33
CA VAL A 182 4.48 13.50 -13.50
C VAL A 182 3.46 12.38 -13.43
N SER A 183 2.46 12.52 -12.57
CA SER A 183 1.42 11.51 -12.42
C SER A 183 0.05 12.12 -12.44
N ALA A 184 -0.92 11.36 -12.96
CA ALA A 184 -2.33 11.67 -12.86
C ALA A 184 -3.12 10.42 -12.49
N ALA A 185 -4.10 10.62 -11.62
CA ALA A 185 -5.06 9.61 -11.22
C ALA A 185 -6.31 9.66 -12.07
N PHE A 186 -6.89 8.49 -12.32
CA PHE A 186 -8.17 8.34 -12.98
C PHE A 186 -9.08 7.49 -12.13
N SER A 187 -10.32 7.96 -11.92
CA SER A 187 -11.40 7.25 -11.23
C SER A 187 -10.91 6.44 -10.01
N SER A 188 -10.75 7.12 -8.87
CA SER A 188 -10.30 6.44 -7.65
C SER A 188 -11.44 6.15 -6.69
N ARG A 189 -11.37 5.00 -6.02
CA ARG A 189 -12.20 4.63 -4.88
C ARG A 189 -11.30 4.50 -3.66
N ARG A 190 -11.68 5.17 -2.59
CA ARG A 190 -11.05 5.00 -1.29
C ARG A 190 -11.72 3.87 -0.55
N VAL A 191 -10.93 2.94 -0.04
CA VAL A 191 -11.38 1.85 0.82
C VAL A 191 -10.63 1.91 2.13
N ASP A 192 -11.39 2.00 3.22
CA ASP A 192 -10.85 1.96 4.57
C ASP A 192 -11.29 0.65 5.23
N LEU A 193 -10.35 -0.04 5.87
CA LEU A 193 -10.67 -1.22 6.68
C LEU A 193 -11.29 -0.81 8.03
N VAL A 194 -11.96 -1.78 8.68
CA VAL A 194 -12.40 -1.68 10.07
C VAL A 194 -11.20 -1.50 11.02
N PRO A 195 -11.41 -0.99 12.26
CA PRO A 195 -10.33 -0.85 13.24
C PRO A 195 -9.61 -2.17 13.55
N GLU A 196 -8.36 -2.08 14.03
CA GLU A 196 -7.47 -3.22 14.29
C GLU A 196 -8.09 -4.34 15.15
N ASN A 197 -8.92 -3.99 16.13
CA ASN A 197 -9.58 -4.95 17.03
C ASN A 197 -10.75 -5.72 16.38
N GLU A 198 -11.15 -5.34 15.16
CA GLU A 198 -12.21 -5.99 14.37
C GLU A 198 -11.63 -6.70 13.13
N LEU A 199 -10.33 -6.56 12.86
CA LEU A 199 -9.67 -7.23 11.75
C LEU A 199 -9.55 -8.73 12.02
N VAL A 200 -9.89 -9.52 11.00
CA VAL A 200 -9.69 -10.97 11.00
C VAL A 200 -8.41 -11.29 10.23
N LEU A 201 -7.45 -11.93 10.91
CA LEU A 201 -6.22 -12.39 10.29
C LEU A 201 -6.48 -13.62 9.41
N ASP A 202 -5.70 -13.74 8.34
CA ASP A 202 -5.58 -14.99 7.60
C ASP A 202 -5.14 -16.12 8.54
N GLN A 203 -5.69 -17.33 8.37
CA GLN A 203 -5.43 -18.45 9.25
C GLN A 203 -3.93 -18.80 9.35
N ARG A 204 -3.18 -18.68 8.25
CA ARG A 204 -1.75 -18.96 8.23
C ARG A 204 -0.96 -17.85 8.91
N ALA A 205 -1.36 -16.59 8.72
CA ALA A 205 -0.76 -15.45 9.41
C ALA A 205 -0.97 -15.56 10.93
N GLN A 206 -2.20 -15.88 11.36
CA GLN A 206 -2.53 -16.11 12.77
C GLN A 206 -1.71 -17.26 13.37
N ALA A 207 -1.60 -18.39 12.68
CA ALA A 207 -0.80 -19.52 13.11
C ALA A 207 0.69 -19.15 13.23
N ALA A 208 1.22 -18.37 12.29
CA ALA A 208 2.61 -17.90 12.32
C ALA A 208 2.86 -16.95 13.51
N ILE A 209 1.93 -16.05 13.82
CA ILE A 209 2.02 -15.17 15.02
C ILE A 209 2.00 -16.01 16.30
N ASN A 210 1.10 -16.99 16.39
CA ASN A 210 0.99 -17.86 17.57
C ASN A 210 2.24 -18.72 17.81
N ALA A 211 3.02 -18.96 16.76
CA ALA A 211 4.28 -19.71 16.83
C ALA A 211 5.49 -18.84 17.21
N LEU A 212 5.37 -17.51 17.25
CA LEU A 212 6.45 -16.64 17.67
C LEU A 212 6.73 -16.81 19.17
N PRO A 213 8.01 -16.75 19.60
CA PRO A 213 8.33 -16.73 21.02
C PRO A 213 7.74 -15.47 21.69
N ALA A 214 7.65 -15.47 23.01
CA ALA A 214 7.09 -14.32 23.74
C ALA A 214 7.97 -13.06 23.62
N ARG A 215 9.28 -13.21 23.42
CA ARG A 215 10.24 -12.10 23.31
C ARG A 215 11.13 -12.26 22.09
N PHE A 216 11.44 -11.12 21.48
CA PHE A 216 12.41 -11.04 20.38
C PHE A 216 13.79 -11.61 20.70
N ALA A 217 14.26 -11.43 21.94
CA ALA A 217 15.58 -11.91 22.36
C ALA A 217 15.66 -13.43 22.49
N ASP A 218 14.53 -14.12 22.66
CA ASP A 218 14.50 -15.57 22.89
C ASP A 218 14.73 -16.33 21.59
N ASP A 219 14.18 -15.84 20.47
CA ASP A 219 14.49 -16.33 19.12
C ASP A 219 14.27 -15.23 18.07
N ARG A 220 15.34 -14.49 17.76
CA ARG A 220 15.35 -13.44 16.75
C ARG A 220 15.05 -13.96 15.34
N ALA A 221 15.50 -15.17 15.01
CA ALA A 221 15.36 -15.73 13.66
C ALA A 221 13.89 -16.02 13.33
N ALA A 222 13.10 -16.45 14.31
CA ALA A 222 11.65 -16.63 14.16
C ALA A 222 10.94 -15.34 13.70
N TYR A 223 11.25 -14.19 14.31
CA TYR A 223 10.69 -12.89 13.91
C TYR A 223 11.19 -12.44 12.54
N GLU A 224 12.48 -12.61 12.25
CA GLU A 224 13.03 -12.27 10.93
C GLU A 224 12.37 -13.09 9.81
N ASN A 225 12.07 -14.38 10.07
CA ASN A 225 11.34 -15.23 9.14
C ASN A 225 9.89 -14.77 8.98
N PHE A 226 9.22 -14.40 10.07
CA PHE A 226 7.89 -13.81 10.03
C PHE A 226 7.86 -12.55 9.15
N PHE A 227 8.77 -11.59 9.39
CA PHE A 227 8.83 -10.36 8.60
C PHE A 227 9.22 -10.61 7.14
N ARG A 228 10.06 -11.62 6.86
CA ARG A 228 10.39 -12.01 5.49
C ARG A 228 9.18 -12.56 4.74
N GLN A 229 8.29 -13.29 5.43
CA GLN A 229 7.12 -13.92 4.84
C GLN A 229 5.92 -12.97 4.73
N TYR A 230 5.65 -12.19 5.76
CA TYR A 230 4.46 -11.36 5.90
C TYR A 230 4.74 -9.86 5.82
N GLY A 231 6.01 -9.43 5.75
CA GLY A 231 6.36 -8.01 5.76
C GLY A 231 6.32 -7.40 7.16
N THR A 232 6.47 -6.08 7.22
CA THR A 232 6.53 -5.31 8.46
C THR A 232 5.29 -4.47 8.71
N HIS A 233 4.48 -4.24 7.67
CA HIS A 233 3.28 -3.40 7.71
C HIS A 233 2.12 -4.09 6.97
N TYR A 234 0.92 -3.53 7.09
CA TYR A 234 -0.23 -3.83 6.24
C TYR A 234 -0.95 -2.54 5.84
N ILE A 235 -1.85 -2.61 4.86
CA ILE A 235 -2.53 -1.45 4.29
C ILE A 235 -3.90 -1.26 4.96
N GLN A 236 -4.06 -0.24 5.79
CA GLN A 236 -5.34 0.09 6.45
C GLN A 236 -6.28 0.88 5.53
N GLU A 237 -5.72 1.75 4.70
CA GLU A 237 -6.45 2.59 3.73
C GLU A 237 -5.80 2.46 2.36
N ALA A 238 -6.61 2.26 1.32
CA ALA A 238 -6.16 2.18 -0.07
C ALA A 238 -7.01 3.03 -1.02
N LYS A 239 -6.36 3.55 -2.08
CA LYS A 239 -7.04 4.21 -3.20
C LYS A 239 -6.88 3.33 -4.45
N PHE A 240 -7.96 2.70 -4.88
CA PHE A 240 -7.99 1.87 -6.09
C PHE A 240 -8.44 2.69 -7.29
N GLY A 241 -7.84 2.49 -8.45
CA GLY A 241 -8.17 3.21 -9.68
C GLY A 241 -7.08 3.09 -10.72
N GLY A 242 -7.11 3.97 -11.72
CA GLY A 242 -6.03 4.13 -12.68
C GLY A 242 -5.03 5.17 -12.19
N ILE A 243 -3.75 4.92 -12.46
CA ILE A 243 -2.71 5.95 -12.39
C ILE A 243 -1.92 5.88 -13.68
N MET A 244 -1.68 7.04 -14.29
CA MET A 244 -0.68 7.18 -15.33
C MET A 244 0.47 8.00 -14.76
N SER A 245 1.68 7.53 -14.97
CA SER A 245 2.89 8.19 -14.47
C SER A 245 3.95 8.20 -15.56
N ILE A 246 4.66 9.31 -15.68
CA ILE A 246 5.86 9.40 -16.50
C ILE A 246 7.05 9.66 -15.59
N TYR A 247 8.07 8.83 -15.75
CA TYR A 247 9.37 8.97 -15.12
C TYR A 247 10.34 9.55 -16.14
N MET A 248 10.94 10.69 -15.83
CA MET A 248 11.85 11.41 -16.72
C MET A 248 13.23 11.52 -16.10
N GLU A 249 14.24 11.23 -16.89
CA GLU A 249 15.65 11.44 -16.53
C GLU A 249 16.19 12.55 -17.45
N THR A 250 16.55 13.69 -16.88
CA THR A 250 17.00 14.88 -17.64
C THR A 250 18.43 15.24 -17.26
N GLU A 251 19.27 15.59 -18.22
CA GLU A 251 20.68 15.96 -17.99
C GLU A 251 20.86 17.15 -17.03
N SER A 252 21.85 17.10 -16.15
CA SER A 252 22.10 18.16 -15.17
C SER A 252 22.49 19.49 -15.83
N GLN A 253 23.16 19.46 -16.98
CA GLN A 253 23.52 20.68 -17.72
C GLN A 253 22.29 21.49 -18.16
N TYR A 254 21.14 20.83 -18.38
CA TYR A 254 19.88 21.51 -18.66
C TYR A 254 19.36 22.25 -17.41
N PHE A 255 19.49 21.64 -16.24
CA PHE A 255 19.11 22.21 -14.93
C PHE A 255 20.00 23.38 -14.50
N GLU A 256 21.25 23.44 -14.94
CA GLU A 256 22.13 24.58 -14.66
C GLU A 256 21.68 25.85 -15.39
N LYS A 257 20.96 25.68 -16.51
CA LYS A 257 20.51 26.77 -17.39
C LYS A 257 19.03 27.09 -17.23
N THR A 258 18.30 26.30 -16.43
CA THR A 258 16.84 26.32 -16.37
C THR A 258 16.35 26.17 -14.94
N THR A 259 15.30 26.90 -14.56
CA THR A 259 14.73 26.79 -13.21
C THR A 259 13.94 25.51 -13.01
N THR A 260 13.72 25.11 -11.75
CA THR A 260 12.91 23.94 -11.39
C THR A 260 11.48 24.07 -11.92
N GLU A 261 10.94 25.28 -11.86
CA GLU A 261 9.58 25.62 -12.26
C GLU A 261 9.44 25.47 -13.78
N ALA A 262 10.44 25.92 -14.54
CA ALA A 262 10.47 25.73 -15.98
C ALA A 262 10.59 24.24 -16.36
N VAL A 263 11.43 23.47 -15.67
CA VAL A 263 11.51 22.01 -15.89
C VAL A 263 10.18 21.33 -15.55
N SER A 264 9.55 21.68 -14.44
CA SER A 264 8.25 21.15 -14.02
C SER A 264 7.16 21.46 -15.05
N ALA A 265 7.16 22.68 -15.62
CA ALA A 265 6.28 23.06 -16.71
C ALA A 265 6.53 22.22 -17.98
N GLN A 266 7.79 22.01 -18.37
CA GLN A 266 8.14 21.17 -19.53
C GLN A 266 7.77 19.70 -19.33
N ALA A 267 7.98 19.16 -18.13
CA ALA A 267 7.56 17.81 -17.76
C ALA A 267 6.02 17.68 -17.83
N SER A 268 5.29 18.64 -17.28
CA SER A 268 3.82 18.66 -17.33
C SER A 268 3.30 18.76 -18.77
N ALA A 269 3.92 19.61 -19.61
CA ALA A 269 3.60 19.73 -21.03
C ALA A 269 3.87 18.42 -21.79
N THR A 270 4.99 17.75 -21.50
CA THR A 270 5.32 16.43 -22.06
C THR A 270 4.26 15.40 -21.70
N PHE A 271 3.86 15.34 -20.42
CA PHE A 271 2.78 14.46 -19.98
C PHE A 271 1.45 14.77 -20.66
N GLY A 272 1.07 16.05 -20.75
CA GLY A 272 -0.14 16.50 -21.43
C GLY A 272 -0.16 16.14 -22.92
N SER A 273 0.97 16.30 -23.62
CA SER A 273 1.11 15.91 -25.03
C SER A 273 0.84 14.41 -25.23
N ILE A 274 1.37 13.55 -24.36
CA ILE A 274 1.12 12.11 -24.41
C ILE A 274 -0.36 11.79 -24.21
N LEU A 275 -1.04 12.50 -23.30
CA LEU A 275 -2.49 12.33 -23.06
C LEU A 275 -3.33 12.76 -24.27
N THR A 276 -2.99 13.87 -24.92
CA THR A 276 -3.70 14.37 -26.10
C THR A 276 -3.59 13.40 -27.28
N VAL A 277 -2.39 12.85 -27.54
CA VAL A 277 -2.18 11.86 -28.61
C VAL A 277 -3.02 10.60 -28.42
N LYS A 278 -3.33 10.23 -27.16
CA LYS A 278 -4.17 9.07 -26.83
C LYS A 278 -5.68 9.38 -26.78
N GLY A 279 -6.10 10.58 -27.21
CA GLY A 279 -7.51 10.94 -27.34
C GLY A 279 -8.25 11.22 -26.03
N GLY A 280 -7.53 11.31 -24.90
CA GLY A 280 -8.14 11.46 -23.56
C GLY A 280 -8.22 12.89 -23.04
N TYR A 281 -7.65 13.88 -23.74
CA TYR A 281 -7.52 15.24 -23.23
C TYR A 281 -7.44 16.29 -24.36
N SER A 282 -8.30 17.30 -24.29
CA SER A 282 -8.29 18.48 -25.16
C SER A 282 -7.49 19.60 -24.47
N SER A 283 -6.16 19.56 -24.54
CA SER A 283 -5.31 20.66 -24.07
C SER A 283 -4.88 21.55 -25.21
N SER A 284 -4.72 22.85 -24.93
CA SER A 284 -3.92 23.75 -25.74
C SER A 284 -2.51 23.17 -25.94
N THR A 285 -2.09 22.98 -27.19
CA THR A 285 -0.73 22.58 -27.56
C THR A 285 0.29 23.46 -26.85
N THR A 286 0.97 22.90 -25.86
CA THR A 286 2.08 23.58 -25.18
C THR A 286 3.34 23.26 -25.98
N ASN A 287 4.06 24.30 -26.42
CA ASN A 287 5.35 24.10 -27.09
C ASN A 287 6.36 23.53 -26.09
N ILE A 288 6.67 22.24 -26.23
CA ILE A 288 7.72 21.58 -25.45
C ILE A 288 9.07 22.04 -26.03
N ASP A 289 9.97 22.50 -25.17
CA ASP A 289 11.30 22.93 -25.59
C ASP A 289 12.05 21.74 -26.23
N SER A 290 12.53 21.95 -27.46
CA SER A 290 13.37 20.98 -28.18
C SER A 290 14.63 20.60 -27.39
N LYS A 291 15.20 21.52 -26.61
CA LYS A 291 16.37 21.24 -25.75
C LYS A 291 16.00 20.35 -24.59
N PHE A 292 14.84 20.58 -23.96
CA PHE A 292 14.32 19.70 -22.92
C PHE A 292 14.10 18.29 -23.46
N THR A 293 13.46 18.18 -24.62
CA THR A 293 13.17 16.91 -25.29
C THR A 293 14.46 16.14 -25.60
N SER A 294 15.47 16.82 -26.12
CA SER A 294 16.76 16.21 -26.47
C SER A 294 17.57 15.78 -25.23
N ALA A 295 17.45 16.52 -24.13
CA ALA A 295 18.16 16.26 -22.88
C ALA A 295 17.44 15.27 -21.96
N THR A 296 16.26 14.77 -22.33
CA THR A 296 15.37 13.99 -21.45
C THR A 296 14.99 12.64 -22.04
N THR A 297 15.07 11.60 -21.21
CA THR A 297 14.58 10.26 -21.52
C THR A 297 13.33 9.99 -20.69
N ASN A 298 12.28 9.46 -21.32
CA ASN A 298 10.97 9.25 -20.71
C ASN A 298 10.65 7.76 -20.59
N THR A 299 10.09 7.35 -19.46
CA THR A 299 9.47 6.03 -19.24
C THR A 299 8.02 6.22 -18.82
N ILE A 300 7.07 5.74 -19.63
CA ILE A 300 5.62 5.87 -19.37
C ILE A 300 5.12 4.61 -18.65
N ARG A 301 4.24 4.81 -17.67
CA ARG A 301 3.57 3.77 -16.87
C ARG A 301 2.08 4.06 -16.77
#